data_AF-A0AAP0IQA4-F1
#
_entry.id   AF-A0AAP0IQA4-F1
#
_cell.length_a   1.000
_cell.length_b   1.000
_cell.length_c   1.000
_cell.angle_alpha   90.00
_cell.angle_beta   90.00
_cell.angle_gamma   90.00
#
_symmetry.space_group_name_H-M   'P 1'
#
loop_
_entity.id
_entity.type
_entity.pdbx_description
1 polymer ?
#
loop_
_entity_poly.entity_id
_entity_poly.type
_entity_poly.pdbx_seq_one_letter_code
_entity_poly.pdbx_strand_id
1 'polypeptide(L)'
;MRNVARCWCYETAVAVGVEPDNKLPYNDYYEYFGPTYTLHVEPSNMENQNSPKDLEKMKTIVLEQLSRIQHAPSVQFQARPPSTEAPEEGEGPMEERPKCRRLWDGEFYASDADEDQRS
;
A
#
# COMPACT_ATOMS: atom_id res chain seq x y z
N MET A 1 -1.12 -10.94 11.16
CA MET A 1 -0.50 -9.67 10.72
C MET A 1 1.03 -9.64 10.78
N ARG A 2 1.72 -10.73 11.18
CA ARG A 2 3.19 -10.74 11.38
C ARG A 2 4.00 -10.43 10.10
N ASN A 3 3.54 -10.92 8.94
CA ASN A 3 4.24 -10.70 7.67
C ASN A 3 4.01 -9.31 7.09
N VAL A 4 2.85 -8.67 7.37
CA VAL A 4 2.59 -7.29 6.93
C VAL A 4 3.58 -6.33 7.58
N ALA A 5 3.81 -6.48 8.89
CA ALA A 5 4.79 -5.68 9.62
C ALA A 5 6.22 -5.89 9.07
N ARG A 6 6.60 -7.13 8.74
CA ARG A 6 7.90 -7.44 8.12
C ARG A 6 8.06 -6.77 6.76
N CYS A 7 7.05 -6.88 5.90
CA CYS A 7 7.05 -6.28 4.55
C CYS A 7 7.25 -4.77 4.63
N TRP A 8 6.42 -4.05 5.38
CA TRP A 8 6.53 -2.60 5.46
C TRP A 8 7.81 -2.13 6.14
N CYS A 9 8.31 -2.85 7.14
CA CYS A 9 9.60 -2.55 7.75
C CYS A 9 10.73 -2.60 6.72
N TYR A 10 10.81 -3.68 5.94
CA TYR A 10 11.83 -3.84 4.91
C TYR A 10 11.66 -2.83 3.76
N GLU A 11 10.44 -2.63 3.26
CA GLU A 11 10.15 -1.66 2.20
C GLU A 11 10.49 -0.21 2.62
N THR A 12 10.24 0.15 3.88
CA THR A 12 10.62 1.46 4.42
C THR A 12 12.14 1.59 4.50
N ALA A 13 12.84 0.55 4.94
CA ALA A 13 14.31 0.52 4.98
C ALA A 13 14.92 0.72 3.58
N VAL A 14 14.37 0.04 2.55
CA VAL A 14 14.75 0.22 1.15
C VAL A 14 14.49 1.66 0.68
N ALA A 15 13.34 2.25 1.04
CA ALA A 15 13.01 3.62 0.66
C ALA A 15 13.97 4.67 1.25
N VAL A 16 14.53 4.41 2.44
CA VAL A 16 15.56 5.27 3.06
C VAL A 16 16.99 4.86 2.72
N GLY A 17 17.19 3.82 1.92
CA GLY A 17 18.50 3.33 1.49
C GLY A 17 19.31 2.64 2.59
N VAL A 18 18.65 2.00 3.55
CA VAL A 18 19.28 1.28 4.66
C VAL A 18 19.01 -0.22 4.52
N GLU A 19 20.05 -1.03 4.70
CA GLU A 19 19.90 -2.49 4.79
C GLU A 19 19.71 -2.90 6.27
N PRO A 20 18.52 -3.38 6.67
CA PRO A 20 18.27 -3.80 8.04
C PRO A 20 18.89 -5.18 8.33
N ASP A 21 19.27 -5.43 9.59
CA ASP A 21 19.63 -6.79 10.03
C ASP A 21 18.40 -7.71 9.94
N ASN A 22 18.63 -8.96 9.57
CA ASN A 22 17.58 -9.98 9.55
C ASN A 22 17.12 -10.36 10.96
N LYS A 23 17.94 -10.18 11.99
CA LYS A 23 17.51 -10.40 13.39
C LYS A 23 16.66 -9.22 13.86
N LEU A 24 15.44 -9.51 14.29
CA LEU A 24 14.54 -8.46 14.78
C LEU A 24 15.04 -7.87 16.11
N PRO A 25 14.99 -6.54 16.27
CA PRO A 25 15.24 -5.92 17.56
C PRO A 25 14.08 -6.18 18.53
N TYR A 26 14.38 -6.17 19.83
CA TYR A 26 13.37 -6.31 20.88
C TYR A 26 12.37 -5.14 20.84
N ASN A 27 11.10 -5.46 20.97
CA ASN A 27 9.97 -4.51 21.01
C ASN A 27 8.77 -5.15 21.72
N ASP A 28 7.74 -4.38 22.02
CA ASP A 28 6.55 -4.85 22.76
C ASP A 28 5.80 -6.00 22.06
N TYR A 29 5.98 -6.15 20.75
CA TYR A 29 5.37 -7.19 19.93
C TYR A 29 6.35 -8.29 19.52
N TYR A 30 7.53 -8.38 20.15
CA TYR A 30 8.61 -9.28 19.73
C TYR A 30 8.18 -10.76 19.70
N GLU A 31 7.37 -11.20 20.67
CA GLU A 31 6.86 -12.58 20.76
C GLU A 31 5.98 -12.98 19.56
N TYR A 32 5.39 -12.01 18.86
CA TYR A 32 4.66 -12.26 17.63
C TYR A 32 5.58 -12.67 16.47
N PHE A 33 6.90 -12.63 16.60
CA PHE A 33 7.81 -13.04 15.52
C PHE A 33 8.49 -14.38 15.75
N GLY A 34 8.17 -15.06 16.86
CA GLY A 34 8.64 -16.41 17.15
C GLY A 34 8.09 -17.46 16.15
N PRO A 35 8.83 -18.58 15.95
CA PRO A 35 10.02 -18.98 16.70
C PRO A 35 11.35 -18.44 16.15
N THR A 36 11.39 -17.92 14.93
CA THR A 36 12.65 -17.53 14.27
C THR A 36 13.12 -16.13 14.63
N TYR A 37 12.20 -15.22 14.99
CA TYR A 37 12.49 -13.81 15.29
C TYR A 37 13.28 -13.09 14.18
N THR A 38 13.05 -13.50 12.93
CA THR A 38 13.66 -12.91 11.75
C THR A 38 12.72 -12.00 10.97
N LEU A 39 13.31 -11.04 10.27
CA LEU A 39 12.63 -10.15 9.34
C LEU A 39 12.23 -10.88 8.05
N HIS A 40 13.14 -11.67 7.47
CA HIS A 40 12.86 -12.41 6.26
C HIS A 40 12.07 -13.70 6.54
N VAL A 41 11.13 -13.98 5.64
CA VAL A 41 10.28 -15.18 5.63
C VAL A 41 10.76 -16.08 4.50
N GLU A 42 10.95 -17.36 4.81
CA GLU A 42 11.33 -18.35 3.79
C GLU A 42 10.17 -18.62 2.84
N PRO A 43 10.44 -18.81 1.54
CA PRO A 43 9.43 -19.20 0.59
C PRO A 43 8.85 -20.57 0.96
N SER A 44 7.55 -20.75 0.75
CA SER A 44 6.92 -22.07 0.92
C SER A 44 7.28 -22.99 -0.24
N ASN A 45 7.14 -24.30 -0.04
CA ASN A 45 7.28 -25.32 -1.09
C ASN A 45 6.04 -25.42 -2.01
N MET A 46 5.17 -24.40 -1.99
CA MET A 46 3.97 -24.37 -2.82
C MET A 46 4.36 -24.33 -4.29
N GLU A 47 3.69 -25.15 -5.10
CA GLU A 47 3.97 -25.22 -6.53
C GLU A 47 3.64 -23.89 -7.22
N ASN A 48 4.59 -23.39 -8.00
CA ASN A 48 4.40 -22.20 -8.80
C ASN A 48 3.63 -22.55 -10.09
N GLN A 49 2.35 -22.17 -10.16
CA GLN A 49 1.51 -22.37 -11.34
C GLN A 49 1.72 -21.33 -12.44
N ASN A 50 2.63 -20.36 -12.26
CA ASN A 50 2.94 -19.37 -13.28
C ASN A 50 3.89 -19.96 -14.33
N SER A 51 3.33 -20.43 -15.45
CA SER A 51 4.14 -20.94 -16.56
C SER A 51 4.89 -19.78 -17.26
N PRO A 52 6.14 -19.99 -17.71
CA PRO A 52 6.89 -18.95 -18.42
C PRO A 52 6.17 -18.43 -19.67
N LYS A 53 5.43 -19.31 -20.35
CA LYS A 53 4.66 -18.99 -21.56
C LYS A 53 3.52 -18.02 -21.24
N ASP A 54 2.83 -18.21 -20.11
CA ASP A 54 1.73 -17.33 -19.71
C ASP A 54 2.24 -15.97 -19.26
N LEU A 55 3.34 -15.93 -18.52
CA LEU A 55 3.99 -14.69 -18.10
C LEU A 55 4.43 -13.84 -19.31
N GLU A 56 5.08 -14.45 -20.32
CA GLU A 56 5.48 -13.73 -21.53
C GLU A 56 4.29 -13.25 -22.36
N LYS A 57 3.21 -14.05 -22.43
CA LYS A 57 1.96 -13.65 -23.08
C LYS A 57 1.35 -12.42 -22.40
N MET A 58 1.21 -12.44 -21.07
CA MET A 58 0.65 -11.31 -20.30
C MET A 58 1.53 -10.06 -20.43
N LYS A 59 2.85 -10.21 -20.30
CA LYS A 59 3.83 -9.13 -20.47
C LYS A 59 3.73 -8.49 -21.85
N THR A 60 3.61 -9.29 -22.92
CA THR A 60 3.47 -8.77 -24.29
C THR A 60 2.19 -7.94 -24.43
N ILE A 61 1.07 -8.42 -23.90
CA ILE A 61 -0.22 -7.71 -23.92
C ILE A 61 -0.11 -6.38 -23.17
N VAL A 62 0.45 -6.39 -21.96
CA VAL A 62 0.61 -5.17 -21.15
C VAL A 62 1.50 -4.16 -21.87
N LEU A 63 2.62 -4.60 -22.46
CA LEU A 63 3.51 -3.71 -23.22
C LEU A 63 2.82 -3.13 -24.48
N GLU A 64 2.00 -3.90 -25.17
CA GLU A 64 1.20 -3.41 -26.30
C GLU A 64 0.13 -2.40 -25.86
N GLN A 65 -0.47 -2.59 -24.68
CA GLN A 65 -1.40 -1.61 -24.11
C GLN A 65 -0.67 -0.31 -23.74
N LEU A 66 0.49 -0.43 -23.08
CA LEU A 66 1.31 0.73 -22.70
C LEU A 66 1.82 1.51 -23.93
N SER A 67 2.16 0.83 -25.03
CA SER A 67 2.63 1.51 -26.25
C SER A 67 1.57 2.35 -26.95
N ARG A 68 0.29 2.08 -26.68
CA ARG A 68 -0.85 2.86 -27.20
C ARG A 68 -1.13 4.10 -26.35
N ILE A 69 -0.60 4.19 -25.13
CA ILE A 69 -0.76 5.36 -24.28
C ILE A 69 0.10 6.48 -24.86
N GLN A 70 -0.49 7.65 -25.12
CA GLN A 70 0.25 8.82 -25.54
C GLN A 70 1.26 9.21 -24.47
N HIS A 71 2.55 9.26 -24.83
CA HIS A 71 3.61 9.72 -23.94
C HIS A 71 3.25 11.11 -23.39
N ALA A 72 3.14 11.24 -22.07
CA ALA A 72 2.98 12.53 -21.44
C ALA A 72 4.32 13.29 -21.58
N PRO A 73 4.36 14.46 -22.25
CA PRO A 73 5.56 15.29 -22.26
C PRO A 73 5.93 15.62 -20.81
N SER A 74 7.23 15.57 -20.50
CA SER A 74 7.73 15.75 -19.14
C SER A 74 7.17 17.03 -18.51
N VAL A 75 6.38 16.89 -17.45
CA VAL A 75 5.97 18.01 -16.61
C VAL A 75 7.21 18.45 -15.83
N GLN A 76 7.62 19.71 -15.96
CA GLN A 76 8.71 20.25 -15.16
C GLN A 76 8.35 20.13 -13.68
N PHE A 77 9.25 19.57 -12.88
CA PHE A 77 9.11 19.57 -11.42
C PHE A 77 9.00 21.02 -10.95
N GLN A 78 7.83 21.40 -10.45
CA GLN A 78 7.65 22.66 -9.74
C GLN A 78 8.07 22.43 -8.29
N ALA A 79 8.97 23.27 -7.79
CA ALA A 79 9.26 23.32 -6.36
C ALA A 79 7.93 23.60 -5.63
N ARG A 80 7.69 22.86 -4.55
CA ARG A 80 6.55 23.10 -3.67
C ARG A 80 6.54 24.60 -3.32
N PRO A 81 5.43 25.34 -3.54
CA PRO A 81 5.34 26.71 -3.09
C PRO A 81 5.62 26.77 -1.57
N PRO A 82 6.28 27.84 -1.07
CA PRO A 82 6.59 27.98 0.35
C PRO A 82 5.32 27.74 1.16
N SER A 83 5.47 26.98 2.27
CA SER A 83 4.35 26.50 3.06
C SER A 83 3.36 27.63 3.33
N THR A 84 2.17 27.56 2.73
CA THR A 84 1.03 28.28 3.27
C THR A 84 0.85 27.72 4.68
N GLU A 85 1.10 28.51 5.71
CA GLU A 85 0.77 28.14 7.07
C GLU A 85 -0.72 27.77 7.06
N ALA A 86 -1.02 26.48 7.27
CA ALA A 86 -2.39 26.08 7.51
C ALA A 86 -2.84 26.86 8.74
N PRO A 87 -4.02 27.50 8.74
CA PRO A 87 -4.56 28.11 9.94
C PRO A 87 -4.47 27.08 11.07
N GLU A 88 -3.99 27.47 12.25
CA GLU A 88 -4.05 26.61 13.43
C GLU A 88 -5.51 26.18 13.62
N GLU A 89 -5.82 24.94 13.24
CA GLU A 89 -7.09 24.32 13.58
C GLU A 89 -7.03 24.08 15.08
N GLY A 90 -7.71 24.93 15.85
CA GLY A 90 -7.86 24.74 17.30
C GLY A 90 -8.38 23.32 17.57
N GLU A 91 -7.86 22.70 18.63
CA GLU A 91 -8.18 21.32 19.03
C GLU A 91 -9.70 21.14 19.25
N GLY A 92 -10.41 20.79 18.18
CA GLY A 92 -11.80 20.34 18.21
C GLY A 92 -11.89 18.84 18.42
N PRO A 93 -13.04 18.32 18.89
CA PRO A 93 -13.22 16.89 19.13
C PRO A 93 -12.93 16.09 17.86
N MET A 94 -12.06 15.08 18.00
CA MET A 94 -11.42 14.27 16.97
C MET A 94 -12.37 13.47 16.05
N GLU A 95 -13.69 13.62 16.23
CA GLU A 95 -14.73 12.78 15.62
C GLU A 95 -15.29 13.36 14.32
N GLU A 96 -15.10 14.66 14.06
CA GLU A 96 -15.53 15.27 12.80
C GLU A 96 -14.35 15.42 11.82
N ARG A 97 -14.31 14.55 10.81
CA ARG A 97 -13.43 14.76 9.64
C ARG A 97 -13.78 16.11 9.00
N PRO A 98 -12.82 17.04 8.86
CA PRO A 98 -13.09 18.30 8.18
C PRO A 98 -13.55 18.01 6.75
N LYS A 99 -14.65 18.66 6.33
CA LYS A 99 -15.18 18.55 4.97
C LYS A 99 -14.16 19.10 3.98
N CYS A 100 -13.28 18.24 3.46
CA CYS A 100 -12.53 18.53 2.25
C CYS A 100 -13.51 18.98 1.17
N ARG A 101 -13.26 20.15 0.55
CA ARG A 101 -14.00 20.58 -0.64
C ARG A 101 -13.91 19.46 -1.67
N ARG A 102 -15.07 18.87 -1.96
CA ARG A 102 -15.23 17.68 -2.81
C ARG A 102 -14.54 17.93 -4.15
N LEU A 103 -13.50 17.15 -4.45
CA LEU A 103 -12.93 17.04 -5.80
C LEU A 103 -13.51 15.83 -6.56
N TRP A 104 -14.39 15.04 -5.94
CA TRP A 104 -14.90 13.81 -6.54
C TRP A 104 -16.32 13.49 -6.06
N ASP A 105 -17.26 13.40 -7.00
CA ASP A 105 -18.68 13.08 -6.78
C ASP A 105 -19.01 11.68 -7.32
N GLY A 106 -18.24 10.67 -6.90
CA GLY A 106 -18.57 9.27 -7.22
C GLY A 106 -19.68 8.76 -6.32
N GLU A 107 -20.86 8.50 -6.89
CA GLU A 107 -22.00 7.90 -6.21
C GLU A 107 -21.63 6.52 -5.64
N PHE A 108 -21.81 6.37 -4.33
CA PHE A 108 -21.60 5.11 -3.62
C PHE A 108 -22.79 4.18 -3.90
N TYR A 109 -22.56 3.09 -4.64
CA TYR A 109 -23.54 2.01 -4.73
C TYR A 109 -23.72 1.39 -3.34
N ALA A 110 -24.83 1.70 -2.68
CA ALA A 110 -25.26 0.99 -1.49
C ALA A 110 -25.67 -0.43 -1.91
N SER A 111 -24.91 -1.44 -1.46
CA SER A 111 -25.31 -2.84 -1.59
C SER A 111 -26.42 -3.11 -0.58
N ASP A 112 -27.59 -3.56 -1.07
CA ASP A 112 -28.76 -3.91 -0.26
C ASP A 112 -28.41 -4.91 0.86
N ALA A 113 -28.97 -4.66 2.05
CA ALA A 113 -28.84 -5.50 3.23
C ALA A 113 -29.82 -6.68 3.15
N ASP A 114 -29.30 -7.91 3.26
CA ASP A 114 -30.11 -9.12 3.43
C ASP A 114 -30.92 -9.04 4.73
N GLU A 115 -32.26 -9.05 4.63
CA GLU A 115 -33.17 -9.18 5.77
C GLU A 115 -33.23 -10.63 6.26
N ASP A 116 -32.66 -10.87 7.45
CA ASP A 116 -32.85 -12.09 8.24
C ASP A 116 -34.32 -12.26 8.65
N GLN A 117 -35.05 -13.14 7.95
CA GLN A 117 -36.39 -13.54 8.36
C GLN A 117 -36.35 -14.70 9.36
N ARG A 118 -36.47 -14.32 10.64
CA ARG A 118 -36.75 -15.16 11.79
C ARG A 118 -37.87 -16.20 11.52
N SER A 119 -37.60 -17.46 11.79
CA SER A 119 -38.59 -18.48 12.21
C SER A 119 -37.93 -19.50 13.11
#